data_AF-A0A927T2X4-F1
#
_entry.id   AF-A0A927T2X4-F1
#
_cell.length_a   1.000
_cell.length_b   1.000
_cell.length_c   1.000
_cell.angle_alpha   90.00
_cell.angle_beta   90.00
_cell.angle_gamma   90.00
#
_symmetry.space_group_name_H-M   'P 1'
#
loop_
_entity.id
_entity.type
_entity.pdbx_description
1 polymer ?
#
loop_
_entity_poly.entity_id
_entity_poly.type
_entity_poly.pdbx_seq_one_letter_code
_entity_poly.pdbx_strand_id
1 'polypeptide(L)'
;MFGKKKNIKIRAMHYEGIENFIQNAGCEIEITEEEVVIKKIKPEVTVKLPVDRIIKCEYLSEYDFLTKYHNCTPENRKSNILKSFLVITYTSKSGETKNIIFWAVPPQSTKFIDLQYKFGKTEEKTIIL
;
A
#
# COMPACT_ATOMS: atom_id res chain seq x y z
N MET A 1 -19.65 -7.06 -25.14
CA MET A 1 -19.01 -8.03 -24.23
C MET A 1 -18.48 -7.27 -23.03
N PHE A 2 -19.11 -7.40 -21.86
CA PHE A 2 -18.65 -6.75 -20.63
C PHE A 2 -17.33 -7.39 -20.20
N GLY A 3 -16.22 -6.68 -20.41
CA GLY A 3 -14.91 -7.11 -19.94
C GLY A 3 -14.95 -7.32 -18.43
N LYS A 4 -14.67 -8.54 -17.97
CA LYS A 4 -14.54 -8.82 -16.53
C LYS A 4 -13.49 -7.89 -15.96
N LYS A 5 -13.90 -6.98 -15.08
CA LYS A 5 -12.99 -6.06 -14.38
C LYS A 5 -11.98 -6.91 -13.60
N LYS A 6 -10.69 -6.67 -13.83
CA LYS A 6 -9.60 -7.50 -13.27
C LYS A 6 -9.45 -7.16 -11.79
N ASN A 7 -9.79 -8.11 -10.91
CA ASN A 7 -9.39 -8.04 -9.51
C ASN A 7 -7.85 -8.13 -9.44
N ILE A 8 -7.21 -7.11 -8.86
CA ILE A 8 -5.76 -7.08 -8.71
C ILE A 8 -5.42 -7.82 -7.43
N LYS A 9 -4.64 -8.90 -7.54
CA LYS A 9 -4.09 -9.64 -6.40
C LYS A 9 -2.58 -9.44 -6.32
N ILE A 10 -2.12 -8.98 -5.16
CA ILE A 10 -0.71 -8.68 -4.88
C ILE A 10 -0.29 -9.41 -3.63
N ARG A 11 0.79 -10.19 -3.71
CA ARG A 11 1.44 -10.74 -2.52
C ARG A 11 2.45 -9.74 -2.01
N ALA A 12 2.35 -9.38 -0.74
CA ALA A 12 3.20 -8.41 -0.09
C ALA A 12 3.44 -8.81 1.36
N MET A 13 4.32 -8.08 2.02
CA MET A 13 4.64 -8.25 3.43
C MET A 13 4.12 -7.04 4.18
N HIS A 14 3.35 -7.26 5.25
CA HIS A 14 2.93 -6.18 6.12
C HIS A 14 4.15 -5.51 6.75
N TYR A 15 4.15 -4.18 6.82
CA TYR A 15 5.16 -3.41 7.52
C TYR A 15 4.57 -2.78 8.79
N GLU A 16 3.56 -1.91 8.64
CA GLU A 16 2.88 -1.25 9.76
C GLU A 16 1.44 -0.83 9.41
N GLY A 17 0.67 -0.42 10.42
CA GLY A 17 -0.64 0.22 10.24
C GLY A 17 -1.85 -0.70 10.36
N ILE A 18 -1.66 -2.01 10.55
CA ILE A 18 -2.74 -2.95 10.89
C ILE A 18 -2.52 -3.51 12.30
N GLU A 19 -3.51 -3.33 13.16
CA GLU A 19 -3.50 -3.88 14.51
C GLU A 19 -3.44 -5.41 14.47
N ASN A 20 -2.63 -6.02 15.34
CA ASN A 20 -2.38 -7.47 15.40
C ASN A 20 -1.66 -8.10 14.19
N PHE A 21 -1.13 -7.28 13.28
CA PHE A 21 -0.22 -7.75 12.25
C PHE A 21 1.22 -7.45 12.66
N ILE A 22 2.03 -8.50 12.73
CA ILE A 22 3.47 -8.33 12.94
C ILE A 22 4.12 -7.82 11.65
N GLN A 23 5.22 -7.09 11.80
CA GLN A 23 6.05 -6.70 10.67
C GLN A 23 6.57 -7.95 9.94
N ASN A 24 6.70 -7.87 8.62
CA ASN A 24 7.08 -8.97 7.74
C ASN A 24 6.10 -10.16 7.77
N ALA A 25 4.84 -9.96 8.15
CA ALA A 25 3.81 -10.97 7.96
C ALA A 25 3.41 -11.05 6.47
N GLY A 26 3.46 -12.25 5.90
CA GLY A 26 2.99 -12.49 4.53
C GLY A 26 1.49 -12.22 4.40
N CYS A 27 1.13 -11.39 3.43
CA CYS A 27 -0.23 -10.94 3.16
C CYS A 27 -0.57 -11.01 1.67
N GLU A 28 -1.84 -11.23 1.35
CA GLU A 28 -2.41 -11.04 0.03
C GLU A 28 -3.32 -9.81 0.05
N ILE A 29 -3.07 -8.86 -0.85
CA ILE A 29 -3.86 -7.66 -1.07
C ILE A 29 -4.69 -7.90 -2.31
N GLU A 30 -6.01 -7.92 -2.15
CA GLU A 30 -6.99 -8.08 -3.22
C GLU A 30 -7.79 -6.79 -3.33
N ILE A 31 -7.83 -6.20 -4.52
CA ILE A 31 -8.47 -4.91 -4.76
C ILE A 31 -9.65 -5.12 -5.68
N THR A 32 -10.82 -4.79 -5.15
CA THR A 32 -12.09 -4.79 -5.88
C THR A 32 -12.49 -3.35 -6.22
N GLU A 33 -13.72 -3.15 -6.69
CA GLU A 33 -14.27 -1.81 -6.91
C GLU A 33 -14.70 -1.13 -5.60
N GLU A 34 -15.17 -1.93 -4.65
CA GLU A 34 -15.80 -1.47 -3.40
C GLU A 34 -14.82 -1.45 -2.23
N GLU A 35 -13.87 -2.39 -2.19
CA GLU A 35 -13.00 -2.59 -1.05
C GLU A 35 -11.60 -3.10 -1.43
N VAL A 36 -10.64 -2.81 -0.55
CA VAL A 36 -9.33 -3.41 -0.49
C VAL A 36 -9.34 -4.45 0.62
N VAL A 37 -9.15 -5.71 0.24
CA VAL A 37 -9.17 -6.86 1.13
C VAL A 37 -7.73 -7.31 1.37
N ILE A 38 -7.29 -7.27 2.62
CA ILE A 38 -5.96 -7.68 3.05
C ILE A 38 -6.10 -8.98 3.85
N LYS A 39 -5.52 -10.06 3.34
CA LYS A 39 -5.57 -11.40 3.94
C LYS A 39 -4.18 -11.76 4.46
N LYS A 40 -4.02 -11.84 5.78
CA LYS A 40 -2.83 -12.41 6.42
C LYS A 40 -2.83 -13.92 6.20
N ILE A 41 -1.70 -14.49 5.82
CA ILE A 41 -1.62 -15.92 5.49
C ILE A 41 -1.62 -16.77 6.77
N LYS A 42 -0.93 -16.34 7.84
CA LYS A 42 -0.87 -17.05 9.13
C LYS A 42 -0.72 -16.10 10.33
N PRO A 43 -1.56 -16.21 11.37
CA PRO A 43 -2.89 -16.81 11.34
C PRO A 43 -3.75 -16.13 10.26
N GLU A 44 -4.75 -16.83 9.75
CA GLU A 44 -5.65 -16.27 8.75
C GLU A 44 -6.47 -15.14 9.37
N VAL A 45 -6.21 -13.92 8.92
CA VAL A 45 -6.92 -12.71 9.37
C VAL A 45 -7.25 -11.90 8.13
N THR A 46 -8.51 -11.52 7.97
CA THR A 46 -8.97 -10.70 6.85
C THR A 46 -9.33 -9.31 7.35
N VAL A 47 -8.71 -8.29 6.76
CA VAL A 47 -9.00 -6.88 6.97
C VAL A 47 -9.61 -6.32 5.70
N LYS A 48 -10.70 -5.56 5.85
CA LYS A 48 -11.44 -4.95 4.75
C LYS A 48 -11.42 -3.44 4.88
N LEU A 49 -10.94 -2.76 3.85
CA LEU A 49 -10.88 -1.30 3.78
C LEU A 49 -11.74 -0.82 2.60
N PRO A 50 -12.88 -0.16 2.83
CA PRO A 50 -13.68 0.43 1.76
C PRO A 50 -12.87 1.42 0.92
N VAL A 51 -13.03 1.35 -0.40
CA VAL A 51 -12.34 2.22 -1.36
C VAL A 51 -12.64 3.70 -1.11
N ASP A 52 -13.87 4.05 -0.73
CA ASP A 52 -14.26 5.44 -0.41
C ASP A 52 -13.48 6.07 0.75
N ARG A 53 -12.82 5.24 1.57
CA ARG A 53 -11.98 5.72 2.68
C ARG A 53 -10.52 5.91 2.28
N ILE A 54 -10.11 5.40 1.12
CA ILE A 54 -8.73 5.54 0.63
C ILE A 54 -8.54 6.96 0.13
N ILE A 55 -7.58 7.65 0.73
CA ILE A 55 -7.21 9.02 0.35
C ILE A 55 -6.19 8.98 -0.79
N LYS A 56 -5.18 8.12 -0.67
CA LYS A 56 -4.15 7.89 -1.70
C LYS A 56 -3.38 6.60 -1.48
N CYS A 57 -2.75 6.14 -2.56
CA CYS A 57 -1.71 5.11 -2.52
C CYS A 57 -0.40 5.69 -3.07
N GLU A 58 0.70 5.43 -2.39
CA GLU A 58 2.05 5.84 -2.81
C GLU A 58 2.93 4.59 -2.98
N TYR A 59 3.62 4.50 -4.12
CA TYR A 59 4.71 3.56 -4.34
C TYR A 59 6.05 4.29 -4.12
N LEU A 60 6.89 3.74 -3.26
CA LEU A 60 8.16 4.33 -2.87
C LEU A 60 9.28 3.28 -2.90
N SER A 61 10.50 3.69 -3.26
CA SER A 61 11.68 2.87 -3.00
C SER A 61 11.92 2.75 -1.50
N GLU A 62 12.69 1.77 -1.03
CA GLU A 62 13.09 1.67 0.38
C GLU A 62 13.74 2.97 0.88
N TYR A 63 14.60 3.59 0.06
CA TYR A 63 15.26 4.85 0.39
C TYR A 63 14.25 5.98 0.62
N ASP A 64 13.35 6.20 -0.34
CA ASP A 64 12.36 7.28 -0.26
C ASP A 64 11.39 7.06 0.89
N PHE A 65 10.98 5.80 1.10
CA PHE A 65 10.10 5.42 2.20
C PHE A 65 10.72 5.73 3.56
N LEU A 66 11.93 5.26 3.82
CA LEU A 66 12.60 5.45 5.11
C LEU A 66 12.91 6.94 5.36
N THR A 67 13.31 7.67 4.32
CA THR A 67 13.58 9.11 4.42
C THR A 67 12.30 9.88 4.75
N LYS A 68 11.18 9.57 4.09
CA LYS A 68 9.91 10.29 4.24
C LYS A 68 9.14 9.93 5.51
N TYR A 69 9.11 8.66 5.90
CA TYR A 69 8.26 8.16 6.98
C TYR A 69 9.00 7.86 8.28
N HIS A 70 10.31 7.65 8.25
CA HIS A 70 11.11 7.33 9.44
C HIS A 70 12.24 8.34 9.71
N ASN A 71 12.34 9.43 8.93
CA ASN A 71 13.44 10.40 8.98
C ASN A 71 14.83 9.73 9.05
N CYS A 72 14.96 8.58 8.39
CA CYS A 72 16.15 7.76 8.41
C CYS A 72 16.62 7.59 6.97
N THR A 73 17.80 8.12 6.65
CA THR A 73 18.51 7.71 5.46
C THR A 73 19.09 6.33 5.73
N PRO A 74 18.91 5.31 4.85
CA PRO A 74 19.56 4.02 5.04
C PRO A 74 21.06 4.18 4.82
N GLU A 75 21.76 4.62 5.86
CA GLU A 75 23.22 4.67 5.89
C GLU A 75 23.70 3.23 5.81
N ASN A 76 24.32 2.85 4.69
CA ASN A 76 25.03 1.57 4.54
C ASN A 76 24.20 0.27 4.65
N ARG A 77 22.88 0.29 4.45
CA ARG A 77 22.16 -0.99 4.25
C ARG A 77 22.52 -1.57 2.89
N LYS A 78 23.59 -2.38 2.85
CA LYS A 78 23.90 -3.32 1.76
C LYS A 78 22.85 -4.45 1.73
N SER A 79 21.57 -4.10 1.57
CA SER A 79 20.58 -5.11 1.23
C SER A 79 20.56 -5.22 -0.28
N ASN A 80 20.98 -6.37 -0.82
CA ASN A 80 20.85 -6.68 -2.25
C ASN A 80 19.37 -6.91 -2.66
N ILE A 81 18.42 -6.65 -1.76
CA ILE A 81 16.99 -6.87 -1.96
C ILE A 81 16.34 -5.53 -2.29
N LEU A 82 15.88 -5.39 -3.53
CA LEU A 82 15.14 -4.22 -4.00
C LEU A 82 13.72 -4.21 -3.44
N LYS A 83 13.59 -3.79 -2.18
CA LYS A 83 12.28 -3.60 -1.56
C LYS A 83 11.66 -2.30 -2.04
N SER A 84 10.41 -2.39 -2.45
CA SER A 84 9.56 -1.23 -2.65
C SER A 84 8.39 -1.29 -1.69
N PHE A 85 7.94 -0.11 -1.28
CA PHE A 85 6.90 0.08 -0.29
C PHE A 85 5.64 0.63 -0.94
N LEU A 86 4.50 0.12 -0.49
CA LEU A 86 3.17 0.65 -0.76
C LEU A 86 2.66 1.29 0.52
N VAL A 87 2.35 2.58 0.47
CA VAL A 87 1.69 3.30 1.56
C VAL A 87 0.26 3.60 1.15
N ILE A 88 -0.71 3.04 1.86
CA ILE A 88 -2.14 3.32 1.68
C ILE A 88 -2.56 4.29 2.78
N THR A 89 -2.81 5.54 2.43
CA THR A 89 -3.37 6.54 3.35
C THR A 89 -4.89 6.48 3.29
N TYR A 90 -5.55 6.36 4.44
CA TYR A 90 -6.99 6.22 4.52
C TYR A 90 -7.60 6.94 5.72
N THR A 91 -8.90 7.19 5.66
CA THR A 91 -9.69 7.71 6.78
C THR A 91 -10.19 6.55 7.64
N SER A 92 -9.77 6.50 8.89
CA SER A 92 -10.19 5.47 9.84
C SER A 92 -11.65 5.66 10.30
N LYS A 93 -12.20 4.69 11.03
CA LYS A 93 -13.59 4.76 11.55
C LYS A 93 -13.81 5.94 12.51
N SER A 94 -12.76 6.40 13.18
CA SER A 94 -12.76 7.57 14.06
C SER A 94 -12.65 8.90 13.30
N GLY A 95 -12.49 8.88 11.97
CA GLY A 95 -12.26 10.07 11.14
C GLY A 95 -10.79 10.50 11.06
N GLU A 96 -9.88 9.80 11.73
CA GLU A 96 -8.44 10.12 11.70
C GLU A 96 -7.78 9.57 10.43
N THR A 97 -6.87 10.33 9.85
CA THR A 97 -6.00 9.87 8.77
C THR A 97 -4.97 8.89 9.29
N LYS A 98 -4.95 7.66 8.75
CA LYS A 98 -4.00 6.59 9.10
C LYS A 98 -3.35 6.03 7.85
N ASN A 99 -2.21 5.37 8.04
CA ASN A 99 -1.48 4.69 6.97
C ASN A 99 -1.48 3.19 7.21
N ILE A 100 -1.57 2.41 6.13
CA ILE A 100 -1.25 0.99 6.10
C ILE A 100 -0.10 0.80 5.12
N ILE A 101 0.93 0.08 5.55
CA ILE A 101 2.18 -0.01 4.80
C ILE A 101 2.53 -1.45 4.54
N PHE A 102 2.89 -1.72 3.30
CA PHE A 102 3.37 -3.01 2.83
C PHE A 102 4.68 -2.85 2.11
N TRP A 103 5.48 -3.90 2.06
CA TRP A 103 6.62 -4.00 1.18
C TRP A 103 6.58 -5.26 0.34
N ALA A 104 7.16 -5.20 -0.85
CA ALA A 104 7.35 -6.34 -1.73
C ALA A 104 8.62 -6.17 -2.55
N VAL A 105 8.99 -7.23 -3.27
CA VAL A 105 10.10 -7.23 -4.23
C VAL A 105 9.54 -7.46 -5.64
N PRO A 106 10.30 -7.15 -6.70
CA PRO A 106 9.90 -7.49 -8.06
C PRO A 106 9.72 -9.02 -8.23
N PRO A 107 8.73 -9.47 -9.04
CA PRO A 107 7.80 -8.67 -9.83
C PRO A 107 6.53 -8.23 -9.07
N GLN A 108 6.36 -8.57 -7.79
CA GLN A 108 5.13 -8.22 -7.06
C GLN A 108 5.02 -6.72 -6.78
N SER A 109 6.15 -6.06 -6.49
CA SER A 109 6.18 -4.62 -6.20
C SER A 109 5.81 -3.74 -7.39
N THR A 110 5.92 -4.22 -8.63
CA THR A 110 5.53 -3.43 -9.81
C THR A 110 4.02 -3.15 -9.84
N LYS A 111 3.21 -4.06 -9.27
CA LYS A 111 1.76 -3.89 -9.16
C LYS A 111 1.35 -2.76 -8.21
N PHE A 112 2.26 -2.29 -7.35
CA PHE A 112 2.00 -1.13 -6.49
C PHE A 112 1.90 0.17 -7.31
N ILE A 113 2.59 0.24 -8.45
CA ILE A 113 2.52 1.38 -9.36
C ILE A 113 1.09 1.51 -9.90
N ASP A 114 0.46 0.39 -10.27
CA ASP A 114 -0.95 0.37 -10.71
C ASP A 114 -1.89 0.94 -9.62
N LEU A 115 -1.58 0.69 -8.35
CA LEU A 115 -2.37 1.21 -7.23
C LEU A 115 -2.15 2.69 -7.00
N GLN A 116 -0.90 3.14 -7.13
CA GLN A 116 -0.61 4.56 -7.12
C GLN A 116 -1.32 5.28 -8.26
N TYR A 117 -1.43 4.71 -9.46
CA TYR A 117 -2.20 5.35 -10.53
C TYR A 117 -3.71 5.30 -10.27
N LYS A 118 -4.22 4.20 -9.70
CA LYS A 118 -5.65 4.05 -9.41
C LYS A 118 -6.13 4.98 -8.29
N PHE A 119 -5.32 5.20 -7.26
CA PHE A 119 -5.70 5.96 -6.05
C PHE A 119 -4.85 7.20 -5.81
N GLY A 120 -3.82 7.43 -6.59
CA GLY A 120 -3.04 8.67 -6.53
C GLY A 120 -3.94 9.81 -6.96
N LYS A 121 -4.16 10.76 -6.06
CA LYS A 121 -4.79 12.01 -6.44
C LYS A 121 -3.93 12.62 -7.55
N THR A 122 -4.54 12.80 -8.72
CA THR A 122 -4.17 13.89 -9.61
C THR A 122 -4.24 15.13 -8.73
N GLU A 123 -3.11 15.75 -8.41
CA GLU A 123 -3.13 17.13 -7.98
C GLU A 123 -3.86 17.89 -9.09
N GLU A 124 -5.14 18.20 -8.88
CA GLU A 124 -5.74 19.34 -9.55
C GLU A 124 -4.88 20.52 -9.12
N LYS A 125 -3.87 20.83 -9.93
CA LYS A 125 -3.27 22.16 -9.96
C LYS A 125 -4.41 23.09 -10.31
N THR A 126 -5.12 23.60 -9.31
CA THR A 126 -5.91 24.81 -9.46
C THR A 126 -4.91 25.92 -9.81
N ILE A 127 -4.68 26.09 -11.12
CA ILE A 127 -4.06 27.30 -11.64
C ILE A 127 -5.10 28.39 -11.42
N ILE A 128 -4.93 29.16 -10.35
CA ILE A 128 -5.63 30.42 -10.19
C ILE A 128 -4.97 31.35 -11.21
N LEU A 129 -5.70 31.68 -12.29
CA LEU A 129 -5.31 32.68 -13.28
C LEU A 129 -5.27 34.08 -12.65
#